data_AF-A0A524G900-F1
#
_entry.id   AF-A0A524G900-F1
#
_cell.length_a   1.000
_cell.length_b   1.000
_cell.length_c   1.000
_cell.angle_alpha   90.00
_cell.angle_beta   90.00
_cell.angle_gamma   90.00
#
_symmetry.space_group_name_H-M   'P 1'
#
loop_
_entity.id
_entity.type
_entity.pdbx_description
1 polymer ?
#
loop_
_entity_poly.entity_id
_entity_poly.type
_entity_poly.pdbx_seq_one_letter_code
_entity_poly.pdbx_strand_id
1 'polypeptide(L)'
;MPRVLNIVLSIPLEELKPGYKWLPLIVKGRSFSRYIQVPSEISGEEDFTTILNQLETVDSPMMQEYEEKFGRMSKSNSLMYLIGLYISDGSSVSHPTTQSVGLVSSSEYSWCDDLCQAFGYSLGKIGIFTHRIKDKEITNSEGRTIQLQQWLSSTSPFLLYLGKVLLGIDSSAKTHSEINLNWIDKVPISWKISLLQGITDGDGFVSNNWYVGISSKNHQEPITQLL
;
A
#
# COMPACT_ATOMS: atom_id res chain seq x y z
N MET A 1 22.77 -27.90 4.30
CA MET A 1 21.55 -28.21 3.53
C MET A 1 21.40 -27.23 2.35
N PRO A 2 20.93 -27.69 1.18
CA PRO A 2 20.68 -26.82 0.02
C PRO A 2 19.62 -25.75 0.29
N ARG A 3 19.80 -24.55 -0.27
CA ARG A 3 18.92 -23.36 -0.06
C ARG A 3 17.45 -23.65 -0.35
N VAL A 4 17.16 -24.35 -1.44
CA VAL A 4 15.79 -24.66 -1.87
C VAL A 4 15.10 -25.58 -0.88
N LEU A 5 15.81 -26.55 -0.32
CA LEU A 5 15.25 -27.53 0.62
C LEU A 5 14.76 -26.86 1.91
N ASN A 6 15.52 -25.91 2.46
CA ASN A 6 15.11 -25.17 3.65
C ASN A 6 13.84 -24.32 3.43
N ILE A 7 13.65 -23.78 2.22
CA ILE A 7 12.44 -23.02 1.87
C ILE A 7 11.25 -23.97 1.74
N VAL A 8 11.43 -25.10 1.05
CA VAL A 8 10.36 -26.10 0.88
C VAL A 8 9.91 -26.65 2.24
N LEU A 9 10.84 -26.92 3.14
CA LEU A 9 10.55 -27.43 4.48
C LEU A 9 9.87 -26.39 5.40
N SER A 10 9.94 -25.09 5.08
CA SER A 10 9.26 -24.06 5.87
C SER A 10 7.85 -23.75 5.40
N ILE A 11 7.46 -24.24 4.22
CA ILE A 11 6.10 -24.06 3.69
C ILE A 11 5.13 -24.90 4.54
N PRO A 12 3.96 -24.35 4.93
CA PRO A 12 2.97 -25.11 5.68
C PRO A 12 2.49 -26.34 4.88
N LEU A 13 2.20 -27.44 5.60
CA LEU A 13 1.77 -28.70 5.00
C LEU A 13 0.26 -28.74 4.71
N GLU A 14 -0.48 -27.77 5.23
CA GLU A 14 -1.91 -27.60 5.01
C GLU A 14 -2.21 -27.41 3.51
N GLU A 15 -3.34 -27.97 3.08
CA GLU A 15 -3.77 -27.90 1.69
C GLU A 15 -4.10 -26.45 1.29
N LEU A 16 -3.60 -26.04 0.12
CA LEU A 16 -3.91 -24.75 -0.48
C LEU A 16 -5.31 -24.80 -1.09
N LYS A 17 -6.07 -23.71 -0.93
CA LYS A 17 -7.26 -23.51 -1.76
C LYS A 17 -6.90 -23.55 -3.25
N PRO A 18 -7.74 -24.10 -4.14
CA PRO A 18 -7.50 -24.06 -5.58
C PRO A 18 -7.24 -22.61 -6.07
N GLY A 19 -6.15 -22.42 -6.81
CA GLY A 19 -5.72 -21.10 -7.30
C GLY A 19 -4.90 -20.26 -6.31
N TYR A 20 -4.71 -20.72 -5.07
CA TYR A 20 -3.95 -20.00 -4.04
C TYR A 20 -2.49 -20.45 -3.97
N LYS A 21 -1.67 -19.61 -3.33
CA LYS A 21 -0.25 -19.82 -3.08
C LYS A 21 0.08 -19.43 -1.64
N TRP A 22 1.14 -20.05 -1.11
CA TRP A 22 1.72 -19.65 0.17
C TRP A 22 2.58 -18.40 0.01
N LEU A 23 2.27 -17.34 0.74
CA LEU A 23 3.05 -16.12 0.84
C LEU A 23 3.62 -16.00 2.26
N PRO A 24 4.95 -16.01 2.44
CA PRO A 24 5.54 -15.72 3.74
C PRO A 24 5.33 -14.24 4.07
N LEU A 25 4.98 -13.91 5.31
CA LEU A 25 4.92 -12.51 5.77
C LEU A 25 6.27 -12.01 6.30
N ILE A 26 7.14 -12.93 6.74
CA ILE A 26 8.45 -12.60 7.31
C ILE A 26 9.57 -13.23 6.48
N VAL A 27 10.55 -12.41 6.11
CA VAL A 27 11.80 -12.84 5.48
C VAL A 27 12.97 -12.33 6.31
N LYS A 28 13.78 -13.24 6.86
CA LYS A 28 15.00 -12.92 7.63
C LYS A 28 16.18 -13.64 7.01
N GLY A 29 16.96 -12.92 6.19
CA GLY A 29 18.08 -13.49 5.45
C GLY A 29 17.62 -14.60 4.50
N ARG A 30 17.74 -15.87 4.92
CA ARG A 30 17.33 -17.05 4.14
C ARG A 30 16.12 -17.79 4.73
N SER A 31 15.56 -17.29 5.83
CA SER A 31 14.44 -17.91 6.53
C SER A 31 13.14 -17.22 6.18
N PHE A 32 12.09 -18.01 5.96
CA PHE A 32 10.75 -17.59 5.63
C PHE A 32 9.80 -18.13 6.70
N SER A 33 8.88 -17.30 7.18
CA SER A 33 7.92 -17.71 8.22
C SER A 33 6.65 -16.88 8.19
N ARG A 34 5.66 -17.31 8.99
CA ARG A 34 4.30 -16.74 9.07
C ARG A 34 3.65 -16.67 7.70
N TYR A 35 3.29 -17.82 7.17
CA TYR A 35 2.70 -17.92 5.86
C TYR A 35 1.20 -17.63 5.89
N ILE A 36 0.73 -16.97 4.84
CA ILE A 36 -0.69 -16.79 4.54
C ILE A 36 -0.99 -17.37 3.17
N GLN A 37 -2.23 -17.80 2.95
CA GLN A 37 -2.70 -18.16 1.63
C GLN A 37 -3.16 -16.89 0.91
N VAL A 38 -2.61 -16.67 -0.28
CA VAL A 38 -3.02 -15.57 -1.18
C VAL A 38 -3.42 -16.14 -2.54
N PRO A 39 -4.44 -15.59 -3.20
CA PRO A 39 -4.81 -16.04 -4.52
C PRO A 39 -3.74 -15.66 -5.55
N SER A 40 -3.62 -16.43 -6.61
CA SER A 40 -2.67 -16.14 -7.70
C SER A 40 -3.09 -14.92 -8.52
N GLU A 41 -4.38 -14.60 -8.53
CA GLU A 41 -5.01 -13.46 -9.20
C GLU A 41 -6.17 -12.99 -8.32
N ILE A 42 -6.42 -11.68 -8.27
CA ILE A 42 -7.51 -11.13 -7.46
C ILE A 42 -8.76 -11.01 -8.32
N SER A 43 -9.84 -11.65 -7.88
CA SER A 43 -11.09 -11.71 -8.62
C SER A 43 -12.20 -10.85 -8.02
N GLY A 44 -12.13 -10.47 -6.75
CA GLY A 44 -13.13 -9.64 -6.08
C GLY A 44 -13.04 -9.64 -4.55
N GLU A 45 -14.11 -9.25 -3.89
CA GLU A 45 -14.18 -9.06 -2.42
C GLU A 45 -13.75 -10.27 -1.57
N GLU A 46 -14.12 -11.49 -1.96
CA GLU A 46 -13.83 -12.70 -1.18
C GLU A 46 -12.33 -12.96 -1.03
N ASP A 47 -11.56 -12.68 -2.08
CA ASP A 47 -10.11 -12.83 -2.10
C ASP A 47 -9.45 -11.86 -1.11
N PHE A 48 -9.86 -10.59 -1.13
CA PHE A 48 -9.38 -9.61 -0.16
C PHE A 48 -9.75 -9.98 1.27
N THR A 49 -11.00 -10.38 1.49
CA THR A 49 -11.49 -10.77 2.82
C THR A 49 -10.70 -11.96 3.35
N THR A 50 -10.45 -12.96 2.51
CA THR A 50 -9.63 -14.13 2.85
C THR A 50 -8.21 -13.73 3.26
N ILE A 51 -7.58 -12.82 2.52
CA ILE A 51 -6.24 -12.30 2.85
C ILE A 51 -6.26 -11.54 4.17
N LEU A 52 -7.16 -10.56 4.32
CA LEU A 52 -7.20 -9.65 5.46
C LEU A 52 -7.52 -10.35 6.79
N ASN A 53 -8.28 -11.45 6.74
CA ASN A 53 -8.58 -12.28 7.91
C ASN A 53 -7.34 -13.02 8.45
N GLN A 54 -6.30 -13.19 7.62
CA GLN A 54 -5.04 -13.83 8.02
C GLN A 54 -3.99 -12.83 8.52
N LEU A 55 -4.21 -11.53 8.31
CA LEU A 55 -3.30 -10.48 8.75
C LEU A 55 -3.66 -10.02 10.16
N GLU A 56 -2.65 -9.69 10.97
CA GLU A 56 -2.84 -9.06 12.27
C GLU A 56 -2.62 -7.56 12.15
N THR A 57 -3.40 -6.76 12.86
CA THR A 57 -3.13 -5.33 12.99
C THR A 57 -1.94 -5.12 13.94
N VAL A 58 -1.09 -4.14 13.64
CA VAL A 58 -0.04 -3.70 14.55
C VAL A 58 -0.69 -3.16 15.82
N ASP A 59 -0.40 -3.79 16.95
CA ASP A 59 -0.80 -3.30 18.27
C ASP A 59 0.31 -2.43 18.86
N SER A 60 0.11 -1.10 18.85
CA SER A 60 1.07 -0.15 19.42
C SER A 60 0.35 1.13 19.88
N PRO A 61 0.93 1.89 20.83
CA PRO A 61 0.34 3.17 21.27
C PRO A 61 0.07 4.14 20.12
N MET A 62 1.00 4.23 19.16
CA MET A 62 0.85 5.06 17.96
C MET A 62 -0.40 4.68 17.14
N MET A 63 -0.72 3.39 17.04
CA MET A 63 -1.92 2.92 16.34
C MET A 63 -3.21 3.28 17.08
N GLN A 64 -3.17 3.34 18.41
CA GLN A 64 -4.29 3.79 19.23
C GLN A 64 -4.51 5.30 19.05
N GLU A 65 -3.44 6.10 19.08
CA GLU A 65 -3.49 7.55 18.80
C GLU A 65 -4.07 7.85 17.41
N TYR A 66 -3.66 7.10 16.38
CA TYR A 66 -4.23 7.25 15.04
C TYR A 66 -5.70 6.86 14.97
N GLU A 67 -6.12 5.80 15.68
CA GLU A 67 -7.52 5.39 15.71
C GLU A 67 -8.40 6.42 16.44
N GLU A 68 -7.89 7.08 17.48
CA GLU A 68 -8.57 8.21 18.14
C GLU A 68 -8.70 9.43 17.21
N LYS A 69 -7.64 9.74 16.45
CA LYS A 69 -7.60 10.90 15.54
C LYS A 69 -8.46 10.74 14.30
N PHE A 70 -8.32 9.61 13.60
CA PHE A 70 -8.98 9.38 12.30
C PHE A 70 -10.28 8.58 12.41
N GLY A 71 -10.59 8.08 13.61
CA GLY A 71 -11.67 7.13 13.84
C GLY A 71 -11.30 5.71 13.43
N ARG A 72 -12.13 4.77 13.88
CA ARG A 72 -11.91 3.33 13.63
C ARG A 72 -12.19 2.98 12.16
N MET A 73 -11.13 2.63 11.45
CA MET A 73 -11.21 2.13 10.07
C MET A 73 -11.17 0.60 10.01
N SER A 74 -11.90 0.00 9.06
CA SER A 74 -11.80 -1.43 8.78
C SER A 74 -10.49 -1.74 8.05
N LYS A 75 -9.95 -2.97 8.19
CA LYS A 75 -8.74 -3.38 7.46
C LYS A 75 -8.90 -3.22 5.95
N SER A 76 -10.10 -3.49 5.43
CA SER A 76 -10.36 -3.39 3.99
C SER A 76 -10.32 -1.96 3.51
N ASN A 77 -10.97 -1.03 4.20
CA ASN A 77 -10.91 0.39 3.84
C ASN A 77 -9.49 0.93 3.95
N SER A 78 -8.75 0.53 4.99
CA SER A 78 -7.33 0.89 5.14
C SER A 78 -6.45 0.35 4.02
N LEU A 79 -6.67 -0.91 3.60
CA LEU A 79 -5.94 -1.49 2.46
C LEU A 79 -6.26 -0.73 1.17
N MET A 80 -7.54 -0.39 0.94
CA MET A 80 -7.97 0.33 -0.25
C MET A 80 -7.41 1.74 -0.31
N TYR A 81 -7.47 2.46 0.82
CA TYR A 81 -6.83 3.77 0.96
C TYR A 81 -5.33 3.71 0.71
N LEU A 82 -4.64 2.71 1.27
CA LEU A 82 -3.22 2.48 1.04
C LEU A 82 -2.92 2.17 -0.44
N ILE A 83 -3.75 1.39 -1.12
CA ILE A 83 -3.61 1.13 -2.56
C ILE A 83 -3.76 2.43 -3.34
N GLY A 84 -4.72 3.28 -2.99
CA GLY A 84 -4.90 4.59 -3.61
C GLY A 84 -3.65 5.46 -3.48
N LEU A 85 -3.09 5.57 -2.27
CA LEU A 85 -1.83 6.27 -2.03
C LEU A 85 -0.65 5.62 -2.76
N TYR A 86 -0.64 4.29 -2.84
CA TYR A 86 0.39 3.57 -3.59
C TYR A 86 0.34 3.88 -5.07
N ILE A 87 -0.84 4.12 -5.65
CA ILE A 87 -1.02 4.46 -7.06
C ILE A 87 -0.55 5.89 -7.33
N SER A 88 -0.87 6.84 -6.45
CA SER A 88 -0.46 8.25 -6.56
C SER A 88 0.99 8.45 -6.10
N ASP A 89 1.20 9.06 -4.94
CA ASP A 89 2.50 9.54 -4.45
C ASP A 89 3.37 8.47 -3.78
N GLY A 90 2.87 7.23 -3.68
CA GLY A 90 3.62 6.12 -3.13
C GLY A 90 4.91 5.84 -3.91
N SER A 91 6.04 5.88 -3.21
CA SER A 91 7.32 5.39 -3.72
C SER A 91 7.52 3.94 -3.26
N SER A 92 8.12 3.10 -4.11
CA SER A 92 8.39 1.70 -3.76
C SER A 92 9.85 1.36 -3.96
N VAL A 93 10.45 0.67 -3.00
CA VAL A 93 11.77 0.05 -3.16
C VAL A 93 11.59 -1.46 -3.08
N SER A 94 11.94 -2.14 -4.18
CA SER A 94 11.74 -3.57 -4.30
C SER A 94 13.03 -4.37 -4.27
N HIS A 95 12.95 -5.50 -3.60
CA HIS A 95 13.93 -6.57 -3.57
C HIS A 95 13.29 -7.84 -4.15
N PRO A 96 14.07 -8.91 -4.45
CA PRO A 96 13.53 -10.11 -5.09
C PRO A 96 12.36 -10.77 -4.34
N THR A 97 12.28 -10.63 -3.01
CA THR A 97 11.28 -11.29 -2.16
C THR A 97 10.47 -10.34 -1.28
N THR A 98 10.78 -9.05 -1.26
CA THR A 98 10.13 -8.07 -0.38
C THR A 98 10.06 -6.71 -1.06
N GLN A 99 9.14 -5.86 -0.62
CA GLN A 99 9.05 -4.47 -1.04
C GLN A 99 8.80 -3.60 0.19
N SER A 100 9.37 -2.39 0.21
CA SER A 100 8.91 -1.31 1.08
C SER A 100 8.19 -0.26 0.26
N VAL A 101 7.27 0.44 0.92
CA VAL A 101 6.57 1.59 0.35
C VAL A 101 6.85 2.79 1.23
N GLY A 102 7.13 3.92 0.60
CA GLY A 102 7.33 5.18 1.29
C GLY A 102 6.45 6.28 0.72
N LEU A 103 6.17 7.27 1.56
CA LEU A 103 5.43 8.47 1.20
C LEU A 103 6.30 9.68 1.52
N VAL A 104 6.33 10.63 0.59
CA VAL A 104 7.05 11.90 0.75
C VAL A 104 6.03 13.01 0.60
N SER A 105 5.97 13.90 1.59
CA SER A 105 5.04 15.04 1.55
C SER A 105 5.73 16.30 2.04
N SER A 106 5.15 17.46 1.73
CA SER A 106 5.63 18.74 2.25
C SER A 106 5.47 18.80 3.77
N SER A 107 6.35 19.50 4.47
CA SER A 107 6.13 19.86 5.87
C SER A 107 5.50 21.24 6.05
N GLU A 108 5.22 21.96 4.94
CA GLU A 108 4.65 23.30 4.97
C GLU A 108 3.17 23.32 5.38
N TYR A 109 2.44 22.22 5.17
CA TYR A 109 1.00 22.15 5.43
C TYR A 109 0.68 21.08 6.46
N SER A 110 -0.18 21.40 7.42
CA SER A 110 -0.59 20.47 8.48
C SER A 110 -1.27 19.22 7.94
N TRP A 111 -2.05 19.34 6.86
CA TRP A 111 -2.70 18.20 6.22
C TRP A 111 -1.70 17.18 5.67
N CYS A 112 -0.47 17.57 5.36
CA CYS A 112 0.56 16.64 4.91
C CYS A 112 1.07 15.74 6.05
N ASP A 113 1.05 16.22 7.30
CA ASP A 113 1.32 15.40 8.48
C ASP A 113 0.17 14.41 8.74
N ASP A 114 -1.08 14.87 8.60
CA ASP A 114 -2.27 14.01 8.68
C ASP A 114 -2.22 12.89 7.63
N LEU A 115 -1.85 13.22 6.40
CA LEU A 115 -1.66 12.26 5.31
C LEU A 115 -0.61 11.20 5.65
N CYS A 116 0.55 11.61 6.17
CA CYS A 116 1.61 10.67 6.55
C CYS A 116 1.20 9.75 7.72
N GLN A 117 0.45 10.28 8.68
CA GLN A 117 -0.10 9.50 9.78
C GLN A 117 -1.19 8.54 9.31
N ALA A 118 -2.07 8.96 8.40
CA ALA A 118 -3.09 8.11 7.79
C ALA A 118 -2.46 6.98 6.96
N PHE A 119 -1.37 7.25 6.25
CA PHE A 119 -0.54 6.25 5.57
C PHE A 119 0.03 5.23 6.57
N GLY A 120 0.62 5.72 7.67
CA GLY A 120 1.15 4.88 8.75
C GLY A 120 0.08 4.02 9.41
N TYR A 121 -1.08 4.60 9.71
CA TYR A 121 -2.24 3.91 10.27
C TYR A 121 -2.72 2.80 9.33
N SER A 122 -2.86 3.10 8.05
CA SER A 122 -3.38 2.14 7.06
C SER A 122 -2.45 0.93 6.88
N LEU A 123 -1.13 1.15 6.85
CA LEU A 123 -0.14 0.07 6.87
C LEU A 123 -0.21 -0.75 8.18
N GLY A 124 -0.36 -0.07 9.32
CA GLY A 124 -0.50 -0.74 10.61
C GLY A 124 -1.73 -1.64 10.68
N LYS A 125 -2.86 -1.25 10.07
CA LYS A 125 -4.08 -2.08 10.02
C LYS A 125 -3.87 -3.42 9.31
N ILE A 126 -2.96 -3.47 8.35
CA ILE A 126 -2.58 -4.69 7.62
C ILE A 126 -1.27 -5.32 8.13
N GLY A 127 -0.81 -4.95 9.33
CA GLY A 127 0.30 -5.62 10.01
C GLY A 127 1.69 -5.16 9.58
N ILE A 128 1.80 -4.00 8.93
CA ILE A 128 3.08 -3.46 8.45
C ILE A 128 3.44 -2.23 9.27
N PHE A 129 4.66 -2.24 9.80
CA PHE A 129 5.18 -1.11 10.56
C PHE A 129 5.62 0.01 9.63
N THR A 130 5.47 1.25 10.08
CA THR A 130 5.91 2.44 9.36
C THR A 130 6.65 3.35 10.32
N HIS A 131 7.66 4.07 9.82
CA HIS A 131 8.41 5.04 10.60
C HIS A 131 8.78 6.23 9.73
N ARG A 132 8.92 7.41 10.37
CA ARG A 132 9.52 8.59 9.74
C ARG A 132 11.02 8.38 9.59
N ILE A 133 11.54 8.65 8.40
CA ILE A 133 12.97 8.68 8.13
C ILE A 133 13.45 10.14 8.08
N LYS A 134 14.75 10.36 7.85
CA LYS A 134 15.32 11.70 7.79
C LYS A 134 14.59 12.55 6.75
N ASP A 135 14.16 13.75 7.14
CA ASP A 135 13.57 14.73 6.24
C ASP A 135 14.55 15.12 5.11
N LYS A 136 13.99 15.57 3.99
CA LYS A 136 14.74 15.96 2.80
C LYS A 136 14.46 17.41 2.46
N GLU A 137 15.52 18.15 2.14
CA GLU A 137 15.42 19.49 1.58
C GLU A 137 15.57 19.42 0.07
N ILE A 138 14.69 20.11 -0.65
CA ILE A 138 14.82 20.31 -2.09
C ILE A 138 14.69 21.80 -2.40
N THR A 139 15.65 22.34 -3.13
CA THR A 139 15.54 23.70 -3.67
C THR A 139 14.88 23.60 -5.04
N ASN A 140 13.73 24.26 -5.21
CA ASN A 140 13.03 24.31 -6.48
C ASN A 140 13.77 25.20 -7.50
N SER A 141 13.30 25.24 -8.76
CA SER A 141 13.88 26.06 -9.82
C SER A 141 13.84 27.57 -9.57
N GLU A 142 13.01 28.02 -8.61
CA GLU A 142 12.87 29.42 -8.20
C GLU A 142 13.78 29.79 -7.02
N GLY A 143 14.60 28.86 -6.53
CA GLY A 143 15.50 29.08 -5.40
C GLY A 143 14.84 28.94 -4.02
N ARG A 144 13.56 28.54 -3.95
CA ARG A 144 12.86 28.26 -2.69
C ARG A 144 13.22 26.88 -2.18
N THR A 145 13.69 26.81 -0.94
CA THR A 145 13.91 25.55 -0.22
C THR A 145 12.58 25.04 0.33
N ILE A 146 12.23 23.81 -0.06
CA ILE A 146 11.05 23.09 0.42
C ILE A 146 11.55 21.96 1.32
N GLN A 147 10.94 21.89 2.51
CA GLN A 147 11.18 20.83 3.48
C GLN A 147 10.19 19.69 3.24
N LEU A 148 10.69 18.47 3.10
CA LEU A 148 9.90 17.28 2.86
C LEU A 148 10.06 16.30 4.00
N GLN A 149 8.94 15.85 4.55
CA GLN A 149 8.91 14.73 5.46
C GLN A 149 8.82 13.42 4.69
N GLN A 150 9.42 12.37 5.23
CA GLN A 150 9.51 11.08 4.58
C GLN A 150 9.12 9.96 5.53
N TRP A 151 8.20 9.11 5.10
CA TRP A 151 7.72 7.94 5.84
C TRP A 151 8.03 6.68 5.05
N LEU A 152 8.47 5.64 5.73
CA LEU A 152 8.87 4.39 5.10
C LEU A 152 8.31 3.19 5.86
N SER A 153 7.70 2.26 5.14
CA SER A 153 7.25 0.99 5.67
C SER A 153 8.44 0.05 5.94
N SER A 154 8.27 -0.90 6.86
CA SER A 154 9.10 -2.09 6.89
C SER A 154 8.96 -2.86 5.57
N THR A 155 10.02 -3.54 5.15
CA THR A 155 9.97 -4.40 3.96
C THR A 155 9.04 -5.59 4.21
N SER A 156 8.20 -5.91 3.23
CA SER A 156 7.20 -6.98 3.33
C SER A 156 7.03 -7.70 1.99
N PRO A 157 6.97 -9.04 1.98
CA PRO A 157 6.52 -9.79 0.80
C PRO A 157 5.08 -9.47 0.42
N PHE A 158 4.24 -9.06 1.38
CA PHE A 158 2.86 -8.68 1.11
C PHE A 158 2.76 -7.42 0.26
N LEU A 159 3.59 -6.40 0.51
CA LEU A 159 3.65 -5.22 -0.35
C LEU A 159 4.09 -5.55 -1.77
N LEU A 160 5.04 -6.48 -1.92
CA LEU A 160 5.49 -6.94 -3.23
C LEU A 160 4.37 -7.69 -3.97
N TYR A 161 3.63 -8.53 -3.25
CA TYR A 161 2.45 -9.22 -3.76
C TYR A 161 1.37 -8.23 -4.22
N LEU A 162 1.06 -7.20 -3.42
CA LEU A 162 0.10 -6.16 -3.80
C LEU A 162 0.55 -5.42 -5.07
N GLY A 163 1.82 -5.00 -5.16
CA GLY A 163 2.32 -4.35 -6.36
C GLY A 163 2.19 -5.22 -7.62
N LYS A 164 2.66 -6.47 -7.54
CA LYS A 164 2.75 -7.36 -8.71
C LYS A 164 1.44 -8.03 -9.10
N VAL A 165 0.75 -8.63 -8.13
CA VAL A 165 -0.42 -9.48 -8.40
C VAL A 165 -1.69 -8.65 -8.42
N LEU A 166 -1.84 -7.70 -7.49
CA LEU A 166 -3.06 -6.92 -7.41
C LEU A 166 -3.10 -5.79 -8.45
N LEU A 167 -1.97 -5.08 -8.64
CA LEU A 167 -1.92 -3.90 -9.50
C LEU A 167 -1.25 -4.15 -10.85
N GLY A 168 -0.61 -5.31 -11.05
CA GLY A 168 0.14 -5.59 -12.29
C GLY A 168 1.39 -4.73 -12.46
N ILE A 169 1.86 -4.07 -11.40
CA ILE A 169 2.98 -3.13 -11.47
C ILE A 169 4.30 -3.88 -11.37
N ASP A 170 5.16 -3.67 -12.37
CA ASP A 170 6.57 -3.97 -12.18
C ASP A 170 7.21 -2.84 -11.36
N SER A 171 7.62 -3.20 -10.15
CA SER A 171 8.34 -2.34 -9.21
C SER A 171 9.53 -1.57 -9.80
N SER A 172 10.16 -2.05 -10.88
CA SER A 172 11.27 -1.36 -11.55
C SER A 172 10.83 -0.19 -12.45
N ALA A 173 9.53 -0.14 -12.79
CA ALA A 173 8.97 0.81 -13.74
C ALA A 173 7.53 1.22 -13.35
N LYS A 174 7.28 1.52 -12.05
CA LYS A 174 5.95 1.93 -11.56
C LYS A 174 5.32 3.00 -12.45
N THR A 175 6.06 4.06 -12.75
CA THR A 175 5.61 5.20 -13.57
C THR A 175 5.13 4.81 -14.96
N HIS A 176 5.59 3.68 -15.51
CA HIS A 176 5.29 3.23 -16.87
C HIS A 176 4.41 1.98 -16.91
N SER A 177 4.03 1.43 -15.76
CA SER A 177 3.21 0.23 -15.69
C SER A 177 1.73 0.59 -15.83
N GLU A 178 1.00 -0.15 -16.66
CA GLU A 178 -0.47 -0.09 -16.64
C GLU A 178 -0.97 -0.67 -15.32
N ILE A 179 -1.93 0.03 -14.69
CA ILE A 179 -2.52 -0.43 -13.43
C ILE A 179 -3.70 -1.33 -13.76
N ASN A 180 -3.67 -2.56 -13.26
CA ASN A 180 -4.78 -3.48 -13.35
C ASN A 180 -5.77 -3.26 -12.20
N LEU A 181 -6.97 -2.79 -12.52
CA LEU A 181 -8.09 -2.65 -11.59
C LEU A 181 -9.31 -3.50 -12.00
N ASN A 182 -9.14 -4.58 -12.76
CA ASN A 182 -10.27 -5.39 -13.26
C ASN A 182 -11.17 -6.01 -12.17
N TRP A 183 -10.71 -6.00 -10.93
CA TRP A 183 -11.43 -6.46 -9.74
C TRP A 183 -12.30 -5.38 -9.09
N ILE A 184 -12.13 -4.10 -9.46
CA ILE A 184 -12.72 -2.97 -8.73
C ILE A 184 -14.25 -2.99 -8.78
N ASP A 185 -14.85 -3.43 -9.87
CA ASP A 185 -16.31 -3.53 -9.98
C ASP A 185 -16.93 -4.64 -9.16
N LYS A 186 -16.10 -5.48 -8.56
CA LYS A 186 -16.50 -6.63 -7.74
C LYS A 186 -16.18 -6.44 -6.26
N VAL A 187 -15.93 -5.20 -5.84
CA VAL A 187 -15.76 -4.83 -4.42
C VAL A 187 -16.83 -3.84 -3.96
N PRO A 188 -17.10 -3.75 -2.64
CA PRO A 188 -18.09 -2.81 -2.10
C PRO A 188 -17.80 -1.35 -2.45
N ILE A 189 -18.86 -0.54 -2.55
CA ILE A 189 -18.73 0.90 -2.84
C ILE A 189 -17.85 1.64 -1.83
N SER A 190 -17.89 1.24 -0.56
CA SER A 190 -17.04 1.83 0.49
C SER A 190 -15.55 1.65 0.22
N TRP A 191 -15.17 0.53 -0.40
CA TRP A 191 -13.78 0.23 -0.76
C TRP A 191 -13.34 1.08 -1.94
N LYS A 192 -14.21 1.24 -2.94
CA LYS A 192 -13.98 2.17 -4.06
C LYS A 192 -13.77 3.60 -3.56
N ILE A 193 -14.61 4.05 -2.62
CA ILE A 193 -14.48 5.37 -2.00
C ILE A 193 -13.15 5.52 -1.27
N SER A 194 -12.75 4.55 -0.44
CA SER A 194 -11.46 4.60 0.25
C SER A 194 -10.27 4.62 -0.71
N LEU A 195 -10.34 3.83 -1.80
CA LEU A 195 -9.32 3.83 -2.83
C LEU A 195 -9.24 5.18 -3.55
N LEU A 196 -10.38 5.74 -3.94
CA LEU A 196 -10.45 7.07 -4.56
C LEU A 196 -9.90 8.14 -3.62
N GLN A 197 -10.24 8.08 -2.33
CA GLN A 197 -9.72 9.00 -1.33
C GLN A 197 -8.19 8.94 -1.23
N GLY A 198 -7.59 7.74 -1.24
CA GLY A 198 -6.14 7.58 -1.27
C GLY A 198 -5.50 8.17 -2.53
N ILE A 199 -6.16 8.05 -3.69
CA ILE A 199 -5.68 8.68 -4.92
C ILE A 199 -5.76 10.21 -4.82
N THR A 200 -6.89 10.74 -4.35
CA THR A 200 -7.09 12.19 -4.23
C THR A 200 -6.21 12.85 -3.18
N ASP A 201 -5.89 12.15 -2.09
CA ASP A 201 -5.02 12.71 -1.06
C ASP A 201 -3.55 12.83 -1.53
N GLY A 202 -3.15 12.05 -2.54
CA GLY A 202 -1.84 12.18 -3.20
C GLY A 202 -1.88 13.11 -4.42
N ASP A 203 -2.60 12.71 -5.47
CA ASP A 203 -2.59 13.40 -6.77
C ASP A 203 -3.77 14.38 -6.96
N GLY A 204 -4.62 14.54 -5.95
CA GLY A 204 -5.79 15.41 -6.04
C GLY A 204 -5.44 16.89 -5.91
N PHE A 205 -6.27 17.72 -6.52
CA PHE A 205 -6.21 19.16 -6.36
C PHE A 205 -7.60 19.78 -6.31
N VAL A 206 -7.68 20.92 -5.64
CA VAL A 206 -8.86 21.79 -5.62
C VAL A 206 -8.45 23.13 -6.20
N SER A 207 -9.17 23.59 -7.21
CA SER A 207 -8.99 24.94 -7.74
C SER A 207 -9.91 25.94 -7.04
N ASN A 208 -9.58 27.23 -7.15
CA ASN A 208 -10.36 28.32 -6.55
C ASN A 208 -11.83 28.40 -7.02
N ASN A 209 -12.19 27.70 -8.12
CA ASN A 209 -13.56 27.62 -8.63
C ASN A 209 -14.31 26.37 -8.14
N TRP A 210 -13.84 25.72 -7.07
CA TRP A 210 -14.40 24.46 -6.52
C TRP A 210 -14.36 23.28 -7.49
N TYR A 211 -13.54 23.38 -8.55
CA TYR A 211 -13.21 22.23 -9.38
C TYR A 211 -12.23 21.34 -8.64
N VAL A 212 -12.60 20.08 -8.49
CA VAL A 212 -11.76 19.02 -7.92
C VAL A 212 -11.31 18.10 -9.06
N GLY A 213 -10.05 17.73 -9.07
CA GLY A 213 -9.51 16.83 -10.09
C GLY A 213 -8.38 15.96 -9.53
N ILE A 214 -8.06 14.89 -10.26
CA ILE A 214 -6.89 14.05 -10.02
C ILE A 214 -5.92 14.30 -11.17
N SER A 215 -4.69 14.68 -10.85
CA SER A 215 -3.65 14.92 -11.83
C SER A 215 -2.87 13.63 -12.12
N SER A 216 -3.33 12.84 -13.10
CA SER A 216 -2.60 11.65 -13.55
C SER A 216 -2.17 11.74 -15.02
N LYS A 217 -0.87 11.50 -15.28
CA LYS A 217 -0.32 11.45 -16.64
C LYS A 217 -0.52 10.08 -17.32
N ASN A 218 -0.38 8.99 -16.56
CA ASN A 218 -0.27 7.64 -17.12
C ASN A 218 -1.38 6.68 -16.67
N HIS A 219 -2.32 7.10 -15.82
CA HIS A 219 -3.34 6.21 -15.23
C HIS A 219 -4.78 6.74 -15.40
N GLN A 220 -5.04 7.49 -16.47
CA GLN A 220 -6.36 8.12 -16.70
C GLN A 220 -7.50 7.11 -16.85
N GLU A 221 -7.31 6.03 -17.61
CA GLU A 221 -8.35 5.01 -17.81
C GLU A 221 -8.71 4.26 -16.52
N PRO A 222 -7.76 3.71 -15.74
CA PRO A 222 -8.07 3.09 -14.45
C PRO A 222 -8.75 4.05 -13.47
N ILE A 223 -8.36 5.33 -13.43
CA ILE A 223 -8.98 6.32 -12.54
C ILE A 223 -10.42 6.63 -12.98
N THR A 224 -10.69 6.66 -14.28
CA THR A 224 -12.04 6.91 -14.80
C THR A 224 -13.02 5.79 -14.43
N GLN A 225 -12.54 4.54 -14.31
CA GLN A 225 -13.37 3.42 -13.86
C GLN A 225 -13.83 3.54 -12.39
N LEU A 226 -13.23 4.45 -11.62
CA LEU A 226 -13.58 4.68 -10.20
C LEU A 226 -14.70 5.71 -10.02
N LEU A 227 -15.01 6.50 -11.06
CA LEU A 227 -15.99 7.58 -11.07
C LEU A 227 -17.33 7.09 -11.63
#